data_AF-A0A6J8EWX8-F1
#
_entry.id   AF-A0A6J8EWX8-F1
#
_cell.length_a   1.000
_cell.length_b   1.000
_cell.length_c   1.000
_cell.angle_alpha   90.00
_cell.angle_beta   90.00
_cell.angle_gamma   90.00
#
_symmetry.space_group_name_H-M   'P 1'
#
loop_
_entity.id
_entity.type
_entity.pdbx_description
1 polymer ?
#
loop_
_entity_poly.entity_id
_entity_poly.type
_entity_poly.pdbx_seq_one_letter_code
_entity_poly.pdbx_strand_id
1 'polypeptide(L)'
;MKAVENLTDVISRLQTFGLEEEKAEKLRQMIFSANQHLKFEMKGHLSSVSTCIDHCTVYSLIDASSVNFRANCNHEHTDRCNNCCLVNNFFDQIETIHTFKSLSFLPTDVIDEFDHDINRAKDQILSWKVHCFRTVHQDRAKTEVLRNLQDNQA
;
A
#
# COMPACT_ATOMS: atom_id res chain seq x y z
N MET A 1 12.05 3.52 3.78
CA MET A 1 10.79 4.03 4.38
C MET A 1 10.81 3.41 5.75
N LYS A 2 10.68 4.19 6.81
CA LYS A 2 10.83 3.65 8.17
C LYS A 2 9.94 2.41 8.42
N ALA A 3 8.72 2.41 7.90
CA ALA A 3 7.81 1.25 7.96
C ALA A 3 8.41 -0.05 7.35
N VAL A 4 9.16 0.06 6.25
CA VAL A 4 9.78 -1.09 5.56
C VAL A 4 11.01 -1.58 6.32
N GLU A 5 11.77 -0.66 6.92
CA GLU A 5 12.88 -1.01 7.81
C GLU A 5 12.34 -1.78 9.03
N ASN A 6 11.29 -1.26 9.69
CA ASN A 6 10.62 -1.95 10.78
C ASN A 6 10.12 -3.36 10.40
N LEU A 7 9.52 -3.54 9.22
CA LEU A 7 9.08 -4.87 8.76
C LEU A 7 10.25 -5.81 8.48
N THR A 8 11.39 -5.28 8.04
CA THR A 8 12.62 -6.08 7.85
C THR A 8 13.17 -6.55 9.21
N ASP A 9 13.09 -5.70 10.23
CA ASP A 9 13.45 -6.06 11.61
C ASP A 9 12.49 -7.11 12.18
N VAL A 10 11.18 -6.98 11.93
CA VAL A 10 10.19 -8.01 12.28
C VAL A 10 10.53 -9.35 11.65
N ILE A 11 10.83 -9.40 10.34
CA ILE A 11 11.24 -10.65 9.67
C ILE A 11 12.49 -11.24 10.32
N SER A 12 13.48 -10.40 10.65
CA SER A 12 14.72 -10.84 11.29
C SER A 12 14.46 -11.43 12.68
N ARG A 13 13.58 -10.81 13.47
CA ARG A 13 13.14 -11.36 14.76
C ARG A 13 12.38 -12.67 14.59
N LEU A 14 11.50 -12.79 13.60
CA LEU A 14 10.80 -14.05 13.30
C LEU A 14 11.77 -15.18 12.96
N GLN A 15 12.89 -14.91 12.28
CA GLN A 15 13.95 -15.90 12.05
C GLN A 15 14.59 -16.39 13.35
N THR A 16 14.79 -15.51 14.34
CA THR A 16 15.29 -15.93 15.66
C THR A 16 14.33 -16.88 16.39
N PHE A 17 13.04 -16.84 16.03
CA PHE A 17 12.00 -17.74 16.52
C PHE A 17 11.72 -18.92 15.57
N GLY A 18 12.61 -19.21 14.63
CA GLY A 18 12.53 -20.42 13.81
C GLY A 18 11.76 -20.28 12.50
N LEU A 19 11.50 -19.06 12.02
CA LEU A 19 11.09 -18.86 10.63
C LEU A 19 12.20 -19.34 9.68
N GLU A 20 11.85 -20.26 8.79
CA GLU A 20 12.76 -20.80 7.77
C GLU A 20 13.38 -19.69 6.90
N GLU A 21 14.67 -19.83 6.61
CA GLU A 21 15.45 -18.87 5.81
C GLU A 21 14.80 -18.57 4.46
N GLU A 22 14.32 -19.61 3.77
CA GLU A 22 13.65 -19.46 2.47
C GLU A 22 12.39 -18.57 2.55
N LYS A 23 11.59 -18.73 3.61
CA LYS A 23 10.39 -17.92 3.84
C LYS A 23 10.76 -16.48 4.20
N ALA A 24 11.78 -16.31 5.04
CA ALA A 24 12.25 -14.98 5.43
C ALA A 24 12.80 -14.21 4.22
N GLU A 25 13.61 -14.84 3.39
CA GLU A 25 14.15 -14.23 2.18
C GLU A 25 13.05 -13.86 1.19
N LYS A 26 12.05 -14.73 1.00
CA LYS A 26 10.86 -14.41 0.19
C LYS A 26 10.13 -13.16 0.71
N LEU A 27 9.92 -13.05 2.02
CA LEU A 27 9.27 -11.87 2.62
C LEU A 27 10.11 -10.60 2.41
N ARG A 28 11.44 -10.68 2.59
CA ARG A 28 12.37 -9.56 2.36
C ARG A 28 12.30 -9.08 0.91
N GLN A 29 12.33 -10.00 -0.05
CA GLN A 29 12.21 -9.66 -1.47
C GLN A 29 10.87 -9.02 -1.81
N MET A 30 9.77 -9.53 -1.24
CA MET A 30 8.43 -8.96 -1.43
C MET A 30 8.34 -7.54 -0.90
N ILE A 31 8.74 -7.28 0.35
CA ILE A 31 8.64 -5.94 0.93
C ILE A 31 9.61 -4.95 0.27
N PHE A 32 10.78 -5.42 -0.16
CA PHE A 32 11.71 -4.61 -0.95
C PHE A 32 11.09 -4.20 -2.29
N SER A 33 10.51 -5.15 -3.03
CA SER A 33 9.86 -4.88 -4.32
C SER A 33 8.67 -3.94 -4.16
N ALA A 34 7.84 -4.17 -3.13
CA ALA A 34 6.74 -3.29 -2.79
C ALA A 34 7.21 -1.86 -2.48
N ASN A 35 8.30 -1.70 -1.72
CA ASN A 35 8.89 -0.40 -1.40
C ASN A 35 9.46 0.32 -2.63
N GLN A 36 10.13 -0.39 -3.54
CA GLN A 36 10.59 0.18 -4.81
C GLN A 36 9.41 0.69 -5.64
N HIS A 37 8.40 -0.16 -5.82
CA HIS A 37 7.18 0.19 -6.55
C HIS A 37 6.49 1.43 -5.94
N LEU A 38 6.27 1.44 -4.63
CA LEU A 38 5.63 2.55 -3.92
C LEU A 38 6.38 3.88 -4.01
N LYS A 39 7.72 3.83 -4.07
CA LYS A 39 8.56 5.04 -4.13
C LYS A 39 8.66 5.62 -5.54
N PHE A 40 8.83 4.76 -6.53
CA PHE A 40 9.29 5.19 -7.85
C PHE A 40 8.24 5.06 -8.95
N GLU A 41 7.31 4.10 -8.82
CA GLU A 41 6.41 3.73 -9.92
C GLU A 41 4.94 4.05 -9.65
N MET A 42 4.51 3.96 -8.38
CA MET A 42 3.10 4.08 -7.98
C MET A 42 2.42 5.30 -8.59
N LYS A 43 3.06 6.50 -8.53
CA LYS A 43 2.47 7.72 -9.09
C LYS A 43 2.23 7.64 -10.61
N GLY A 44 3.09 6.94 -11.35
CA GLY A 44 2.95 6.74 -12.79
C GLY A 44 1.85 5.76 -13.18
N HIS A 45 1.43 4.89 -12.25
CA HIS A 45 0.30 3.98 -12.45
C HIS A 45 -1.06 4.69 -12.34
N LEU A 46 -1.10 5.84 -11.65
CA LEU A 46 -2.36 6.50 -11.29
C LEU A 46 -2.99 7.22 -12.48
N SER A 47 -4.27 6.92 -12.74
CA SER A 47 -5.04 7.54 -13.83
C SER A 47 -6.53 7.59 -13.48
N SER A 48 -7.29 8.52 -14.04
CA SER A 48 -8.76 8.56 -13.84
C SER A 48 -9.53 7.64 -14.78
N VAL A 49 -8.86 7.03 -15.76
CA VAL A 49 -9.47 6.12 -16.74
C VAL A 49 -8.94 4.70 -16.60
N SER A 50 -8.25 4.41 -15.50
CA SER A 50 -7.70 3.07 -15.28
C SER A 50 -8.80 2.10 -14.86
N THR A 51 -8.85 0.97 -15.54
CA THR A 51 -9.66 -0.20 -15.19
C THR A 51 -9.08 -1.01 -14.01
N CYS A 52 -7.91 -0.61 -13.47
CA CYS A 52 -7.36 -1.21 -12.26
C CYS A 52 -7.81 -0.46 -11.01
N ILE A 53 -8.34 -1.21 -10.05
CA ILE A 53 -8.88 -0.65 -8.79
C ILE A 53 -7.83 0.16 -8.02
N ASP A 54 -6.58 -0.30 -8.02
CA ASP A 54 -5.45 0.32 -7.31
C ASP A 54 -4.82 1.50 -8.03
N HIS A 55 -5.29 1.81 -9.24
CA HIS A 55 -4.76 2.88 -10.10
C HIS A 55 -5.78 3.98 -10.31
N CYS A 56 -7.07 3.64 -10.27
CA CYS A 56 -8.13 4.58 -10.56
C CYS A 56 -8.21 5.67 -9.50
N THR A 57 -7.77 6.87 -9.86
CA THR A 57 -7.76 8.05 -8.96
C THR A 57 -9.16 8.53 -8.57
N VAL A 58 -10.17 8.20 -9.37
CA VAL A 58 -11.57 8.52 -9.08
C VAL A 58 -12.12 7.55 -8.05
N TYR A 59 -11.89 6.25 -8.25
CA TYR A 59 -12.41 5.19 -7.38
C TYR A 59 -11.65 5.06 -6.05
N SER A 60 -10.32 5.06 -6.08
CA SER A 60 -9.47 4.81 -4.91
C SER A 60 -9.55 5.89 -3.83
N LEU A 61 -10.04 7.09 -4.19
CA LEU A 61 -10.20 8.20 -3.26
C LEU A 61 -11.62 8.31 -2.67
N ILE A 62 -12.54 7.43 -3.08
CA ILE A 62 -13.91 7.44 -2.56
C ILE A 62 -13.90 7.03 -1.09
N ASP A 63 -14.30 7.95 -0.23
CA ASP A 63 -14.65 7.64 1.14
C ASP A 63 -16.05 7.00 1.14
N ALA A 64 -16.12 5.71 1.49
CA ALA A 64 -17.38 4.99 1.58
C ALA A 64 -18.37 5.64 2.57
N SER A 65 -17.88 6.38 3.56
CA SER A 65 -18.69 7.03 4.60
C SER A 65 -19.23 8.41 4.22
N SER A 66 -18.70 9.05 3.16
CA SER A 66 -19.12 10.39 2.75
C SER A 66 -19.68 10.41 1.32
N VAL A 67 -21.00 10.50 1.21
CA VAL A 67 -21.72 10.58 -0.07
C VAL A 67 -21.25 11.76 -0.92
N ASN A 68 -20.83 12.85 -0.26
CA ASN A 68 -20.37 14.08 -0.93
C ASN A 68 -18.98 13.96 -1.57
N PHE A 69 -18.19 12.95 -1.22
CA PHE A 69 -16.89 12.66 -1.83
C PHE A 69 -16.94 11.47 -2.79
N ARG A 70 -18.14 10.98 -3.15
CA ARG A 70 -18.30 9.92 -4.14
C ARG A 70 -18.25 10.53 -5.55
N ALA A 71 -17.22 10.17 -6.30
CA ALA A 71 -17.17 10.38 -7.73
C ALA A 71 -17.43 9.05 -8.44
N ASN A 72 -18.31 9.03 -9.44
CA ASN A 72 -18.63 7.80 -10.17
C ASN A 72 -17.70 7.62 -11.36
N CYS A 73 -17.09 6.44 -11.48
CA CYS A 73 -16.41 6.02 -12.69
C CYS A 73 -17.42 5.67 -13.79
N ASN A 74 -17.06 5.97 -15.04
CA ASN A 74 -17.78 5.53 -16.24
C ASN A 74 -17.19 4.25 -16.85
N HIS A 75 -16.37 3.53 -16.09
CA HIS A 75 -15.66 2.31 -16.49
C HIS A 75 -15.71 1.29 -15.36
N GLU A 76 -15.51 0.02 -15.71
CA GLU A 76 -15.46 -1.08 -14.76
C GLU A 76 -14.02 -1.33 -14.25
N HIS A 77 -13.91 -1.82 -13.02
CA HIS A 77 -12.61 -2.11 -12.39
C HIS A 77 -12.29 -3.61 -12.41
N THR A 78 -12.05 -4.15 -13.60
CA THR A 78 -11.77 -5.58 -13.81
C THR A 78 -10.32 -5.96 -13.52
N ASP A 79 -9.40 -5.00 -13.54
CA ASP A 79 -7.98 -5.30 -13.57
C ASP A 79 -7.35 -5.27 -12.17
N ARG A 80 -6.28 -6.04 -12.03
CA ARG A 80 -5.43 -6.10 -10.84
C ARG A 80 -3.99 -5.87 -11.25
N CYS A 81 -3.29 -5.00 -10.53
CA CYS A 81 -1.88 -4.75 -10.77
C CYS A 81 -1.04 -5.62 -9.84
N ASN A 82 -0.23 -6.50 -10.41
CA ASN A 82 0.64 -7.38 -9.63
C ASN A 82 1.53 -6.60 -8.66
N ASN A 83 2.12 -5.48 -9.11
CA ASN A 83 2.99 -4.66 -8.27
C ASN A 83 2.23 -3.95 -7.14
N CYS A 84 1.03 -3.43 -7.40
CA CYS A 84 0.22 -2.79 -6.35
C CYS A 84 -0.33 -3.83 -5.34
N CYS A 85 -0.55 -5.06 -5.78
CA CYS A 85 -0.95 -6.16 -4.92
C CYS A 85 0.18 -6.67 -4.02
N LEU A 86 1.46 -6.40 -4.34
CA LEU A 86 2.61 -6.89 -3.54
C LEU A 86 2.52 -6.51 -2.06
N VAL A 87 2.04 -5.31 -1.76
CA VAL A 87 1.85 -4.83 -0.38
C VAL A 87 0.85 -5.70 0.36
N ASN A 88 -0.32 -5.94 -0.22
CA ASN A 88 -1.36 -6.76 0.40
C ASN A 88 -0.88 -8.22 0.51
N ASN A 89 -0.29 -8.77 -0.55
CA ASN A 89 0.26 -10.12 -0.56
C ASN A 89 1.34 -10.34 0.51
N PHE A 90 2.14 -9.30 0.80
CA PHE A 90 3.12 -9.35 1.89
C PHE A 90 2.43 -9.44 3.25
N PHE A 91 1.43 -8.58 3.50
CA PHE A 91 0.68 -8.60 4.76
C PHE A 91 -0.09 -9.91 4.95
N ASP A 92 -0.71 -10.45 3.89
CA ASP A 92 -1.39 -11.74 3.96
C ASP A 92 -0.41 -12.88 4.33
N GLN A 93 0.80 -12.86 3.76
CA GLN A 93 1.82 -13.88 4.07
C GLN A 93 2.41 -13.73 5.46
N ILE A 94 2.72 -12.51 5.92
CA ILE A 94 3.28 -12.31 7.26
C ILE A 94 2.23 -12.60 8.34
N GLU A 95 0.96 -12.23 8.13
CA GLU A 95 -0.15 -12.55 9.03
C GLU A 95 -0.42 -14.07 9.08
N THR A 96 -0.28 -14.77 7.94
CA THR A 96 -0.39 -16.24 7.91
C THR A 96 0.74 -16.89 8.71
N ILE A 97 1.98 -16.41 8.56
CA ILE A 97 3.13 -16.94 9.30
C ILE A 97 2.95 -16.69 10.81
N HIS A 98 2.46 -15.50 11.15
CA HIS A 98 2.16 -15.08 12.51
C HIS A 98 1.09 -15.98 13.15
N THR A 99 -0.01 -16.22 12.42
CA THR A 99 -1.20 -16.92 12.94
C THR A 99 -1.05 -18.45 12.97
N PHE A 100 -0.40 -19.06 11.97
CA PHE A 100 -0.60 -20.50 11.70
C PHE A 100 0.56 -21.45 12.00
N LYS A 101 1.83 -21.02 12.09
CA LYS A 101 2.93 -22.01 12.10
C LYS A 101 4.17 -21.75 12.95
N SER A 102 4.54 -20.51 13.28
CA SER A 102 5.90 -20.27 13.81
C SER A 102 5.95 -19.63 15.20
N LEU A 103 4.82 -19.19 15.77
CA LEU A 103 4.82 -18.36 16.99
C LEU A 103 3.87 -18.85 18.08
N SER A 104 3.19 -19.99 17.90
CA SER A 104 2.23 -20.52 18.90
C SER A 104 2.87 -20.88 20.25
N PHE A 105 4.20 -20.96 20.31
CA PHE A 105 4.97 -21.18 21.53
C PHE A 105 5.51 -19.90 22.16
N LEU A 106 5.32 -18.73 21.52
CA LEU A 106 5.83 -17.47 22.03
C LEU A 106 4.96 -16.93 23.16
N PRO A 107 5.57 -16.20 24.12
CA PRO A 107 4.83 -15.42 25.09
C PRO A 107 3.88 -14.43 24.41
N THR A 108 2.69 -14.22 25.00
CA THR A 108 1.66 -13.35 24.44
C THR A 108 2.15 -11.91 24.25
N ASP A 109 2.99 -11.40 25.15
CA ASP A 109 3.58 -10.06 25.04
C ASP A 109 4.45 -9.90 23.78
N VAL A 110 5.17 -10.95 23.38
CA VAL A 110 5.98 -10.94 22.15
C VAL A 110 5.09 -10.98 20.90
N ILE A 111 4.00 -11.74 20.95
CA ILE A 111 3.00 -11.80 19.87
C ILE A 111 2.33 -10.43 19.70
N ASP A 112 1.88 -9.83 20.80
CA ASP A 112 1.26 -8.51 20.81
C ASP A 112 2.21 -7.43 20.26
N GLU A 113 3.51 -7.53 20.56
CA GLU A 113 4.53 -6.63 20.01
C GLU A 113 4.66 -6.79 18.49
N PHE A 114 4.70 -8.02 17.98
CA PHE A 114 4.73 -8.27 16.53
C PHE A 114 3.48 -7.73 15.84
N ASP A 115 2.30 -8.00 16.39
CA ASP A 115 1.04 -7.47 15.87
C ASP A 115 1.04 -5.95 15.85
N HIS A 116 1.53 -5.32 16.93
CA HIS A 116 1.66 -3.87 16.98
C HIS A 116 2.56 -3.33 15.85
N ASP A 117 3.76 -3.89 15.70
CA ASP A 117 4.73 -3.45 14.70
C ASP A 117 4.24 -3.67 13.26
N ILE A 118 3.64 -4.83 12.98
CA ILE A 118 3.08 -5.17 11.67
C ILE A 118 1.93 -4.23 11.33
N ASN A 119 0.96 -4.06 12.22
CA ASN A 119 -0.20 -3.20 11.98
C ASN A 119 0.21 -1.74 11.81
N ARG A 120 1.13 -1.25 12.65
CA ARG A 120 1.65 0.11 12.53
C ARG A 120 2.37 0.33 11.20
N ALA A 121 3.17 -0.64 10.74
CA ALA A 121 3.83 -0.54 9.45
C ALA A 121 2.84 -0.61 8.28
N LYS A 122 1.79 -1.43 8.38
CA LYS A 122 0.68 -1.50 7.42
C LYS A 122 0.00 -0.15 7.24
N ASP A 123 -0.39 0.49 8.35
CA ASP A 123 -1.02 1.81 8.32
C ASP A 123 -0.11 2.87 7.66
N GLN A 124 1.18 2.87 7.99
CA GLN A 124 2.14 3.79 7.40
C GLN A 124 2.30 3.58 5.88
N ILE A 125 2.36 2.33 5.43
CA ILE A 125 2.48 2.00 4.01
C ILE A 125 1.21 2.36 3.25
N LEU A 126 0.02 2.05 3.79
CA LEU A 126 -1.25 2.41 3.17
C LEU A 126 -1.44 3.93 3.15
N SER A 127 -1.06 4.63 4.21
CA SER A 127 -1.05 6.09 4.26
C SER A 127 -0.10 6.69 3.21
N TRP A 128 1.04 6.06 2.95
CA TRP A 128 1.95 6.48 1.86
C TRP A 128 1.30 6.28 0.49
N LYS A 129 0.65 5.15 0.25
CA LYS A 129 -0.12 4.92 -0.99
C LYS A 129 -1.18 6.00 -1.20
N VAL A 130 -1.97 6.29 -0.17
CA VAL A 130 -2.97 7.38 -0.19
C VAL A 130 -2.32 8.74 -0.45
N HIS A 131 -1.15 9.01 0.11
CA HIS A 131 -0.40 10.23 -0.16
C HIS A 131 -0.01 10.36 -1.64
N CYS A 132 0.40 9.26 -2.29
CA CYS A 132 0.65 9.24 -3.75
C CYS A 132 -0.60 9.64 -4.54
N PHE A 133 -1.76 9.09 -4.20
CA PHE A 133 -3.04 9.48 -4.82
C PHE A 133 -3.35 10.97 -4.66
N ARG A 134 -3.25 11.48 -3.43
CA ARG A 134 -3.53 12.90 -3.13
C ARG A 134 -2.61 13.82 -3.93
N THR A 135 -1.33 13.47 -4.06
CA THR A 135 -0.36 14.27 -4.82
C THR A 135 -0.75 14.36 -6.30
N VAL A 136 -1.01 13.21 -6.95
CA VAL A 136 -1.41 13.18 -8.37
C VAL A 136 -2.73 13.91 -8.60
N HIS A 137 -3.70 13.72 -7.71
CA HIS A 137 -4.98 14.40 -7.80
C HIS A 137 -4.83 15.92 -7.67
N GLN A 138 -4.03 16.38 -6.70
CA GLN A 138 -3.78 17.80 -6.49
C GLN A 138 -3.04 18.44 -7.68
N ASP A 139 -2.05 17.77 -8.25
CA ASP A 139 -1.31 18.29 -9.41
C ASP A 139 -2.17 18.38 -10.66
N ARG A 140 -3.11 17.43 -10.85
CA ARG A 140 -4.12 17.53 -11.90
C ARG A 140 -5.03 18.73 -11.69
N ALA A 141 -5.58 18.91 -10.49
CA ALA A 141 -6.47 20.04 -10.18
C ALA A 141 -5.77 21.39 -10.41
N LYS A 142 -4.50 21.53 -9.99
CA LYS A 142 -3.69 22.73 -10.28
C LYS A 142 -3.56 22.97 -11.78
N THR A 143 -3.22 21.93 -12.54
CA THR A 143 -3.05 22.02 -14.00
C THR A 143 -4.35 22.42 -14.69
N GLU A 144 -5.49 21.91 -14.24
CA GLU A 144 -6.81 22.24 -14.77
C GLU A 144 -7.20 23.70 -14.50
N VAL A 145 -7.00 24.18 -13.27
CA VAL A 145 -7.21 25.60 -12.93
C VAL A 145 -6.34 26.51 -13.82
N LEU A 146 -5.06 26.18 -13.99
CA LEU A 146 -4.16 26.98 -14.83
C LEU A 146 -4.59 27.00 -16.31
N ARG A 147 -5.08 25.88 -16.85
CA ARG A 147 -5.63 25.84 -18.22
C ARG A 147 -6.87 26.70 -18.36
N ASN A 148 -7.81 26.58 -17.42
CA ASN A 148 -9.07 27.35 -17.44
C ASN A 148 -8.85 28.85 -17.24
N LEU A 149 -7.71 29.28 -16.69
CA LEU A 149 -7.33 30.68 -16.60
C LEU A 149 -6.82 31.25 -17.92
N GLN A 150 -6.21 30.42 -18.79
CA GLN A 150 -5.68 30.86 -20.09
C GLN A 150 -6.76 31.18 -21.12
N ASP A 151 -7.95 30.57 -21.00
CA ASP A 151 -9.06 30.79 -21.93
C ASP A 151 -9.82 32.11 -21.68
N ASN A 152 -9.56 32.80 -20.55
CA ASN A 152 -10.32 33.96 -20.10
C ASN A 152 -9.49 35.26 -20.01
N GLN A 153 -8.27 35.26 -20.54
CA GLN A 153 -7.40 36.43 -20.59
C GLN A 153 -6.96 36.69 -22.04
N ALA A 154 -7.82 37.39 -22.78
CA ALA A 154 -7.52 38.03 -24.06
C ALA A 154 -7.83 39.53 -23.96
#